data_AF-A0A9E5R7Z0-F1
#
_entry.id   AF-A0A9E5R7Z0-F1
#
_cell.length_a   1.000
_cell.length_b   1.000
_cell.length_c   1.000
_cell.angle_alpha   90.00
_cell.angle_beta   90.00
_cell.angle_gamma   90.00
#
_symmetry.space_group_name_H-M   'P 1'
#
loop_
_entity.id
_entity.type
_entity.pdbx_description
1 polymer ?
#
loop_
_entity_poly.entity_id
_entity_poly.type
_entity_poly.pdbx_seq_one_letter_code
_entity_poly.pdbx_strand_id
1 'polypeptide(L)'
;MLWAVTGRDQAIPASYVPRANDLAADLSWQGLREPQPLADFLAFDVLAAGAALVGEVPLVMINEPMFIADGANSHLRYNFFYPRWAYDQYRLLLGLRAAREGWHYLDWWDRLPPAEFTDSPVHLTPAGTAQLAALLAPVIVGEDSP
;
A
#
# COMPACT_ATOMS: atom_id res chain seq x y z
N MET A 1 -20.53 1.21 1.76
CA MET A 1 -20.19 1.62 3.14
C MET A 1 -20.54 0.49 4.09
N LEU A 2 -19.57 -0.21 4.70
CA LEU A 2 -19.83 -1.37 5.60
C LEU A 2 -19.19 -1.23 7.00
N TRP A 3 -18.02 -0.60 7.13
CA TRP A 3 -17.31 -0.46 8.41
C TRP A 3 -18.09 0.32 9.47
N ALA A 4 -18.58 1.53 9.15
CA ALA A 4 -19.22 2.43 10.12
C ALA A 4 -20.51 1.86 10.76
N VAL A 5 -21.09 0.81 10.18
CA VAL A 5 -22.32 0.16 10.66
C VAL A 5 -22.01 -1.17 11.36
N THR A 6 -20.94 -1.87 10.98
CA THR A 6 -20.66 -3.23 11.46
C THR A 6 -19.47 -3.31 12.41
N GLY A 7 -18.61 -2.28 12.44
CA GLY A 7 -17.28 -2.35 13.07
C GLY A 7 -16.35 -3.38 12.40
N ARG A 8 -16.76 -3.96 11.27
CA ARG A 8 -16.00 -4.96 10.52
C ARG A 8 -15.48 -4.30 9.26
N ASP A 9 -14.17 -4.13 9.21
CA ASP A 9 -13.46 -3.60 8.04
C ASP A 9 -13.53 -4.60 6.87
N GLN A 10 -13.30 -5.88 7.19
CA GLN A 10 -13.46 -7.00 6.29
C GLN A 10 -14.21 -8.14 7.01
N ALA A 11 -15.20 -8.73 6.33
CA ALA A 11 -15.70 -10.03 6.76
C ALA A 11 -14.66 -11.07 6.34
N ILE A 12 -14.08 -11.82 7.29
CA ILE A 12 -13.17 -12.94 7.01
C ILE A 12 -14.02 -14.22 6.95
N PRO A 13 -14.51 -14.65 5.77
CA PRO A 13 -15.26 -15.89 5.65
C PRO A 13 -14.36 -17.10 5.92
N ALA A 14 -14.97 -18.23 6.26
CA ALA A 14 -14.24 -19.50 6.43
C ALA A 14 -13.50 -19.95 5.15
N SER A 15 -13.92 -19.44 3.98
CA SER A 15 -13.23 -19.65 2.70
C SER A 15 -13.40 -18.42 1.81
N TYR A 16 -12.38 -18.14 1.01
CA TYR A 16 -12.35 -17.05 0.04
C TYR A 16 -11.64 -17.50 -1.23
N VAL A 17 -11.87 -16.80 -2.34
CA VAL A 17 -11.05 -16.98 -3.55
C VAL A 17 -9.73 -16.24 -3.32
N PRO A 18 -8.57 -16.92 -3.36
CA PRO A 18 -7.30 -16.24 -3.16
C PRO A 18 -7.05 -15.19 -4.24
N ARG A 19 -6.33 -14.13 -3.88
CA ARG A 19 -5.69 -13.21 -4.83
C ARG A 19 -4.95 -13.97 -5.94
N ALA A 20 -5.04 -13.45 -7.16
CA ALA A 20 -4.36 -14.01 -8.34
C ALA A 20 -2.84 -13.82 -8.26
N ASN A 21 -2.08 -14.89 -8.58
CA ASN A 21 -0.63 -14.83 -8.77
C ASN A 21 -0.24 -14.76 -10.25
N ASP A 22 -1.03 -15.37 -11.13
CA ASP A 22 -0.91 -15.21 -12.57
C ASP A 22 -1.75 -14.01 -13.02
N LEU A 23 -1.09 -13.03 -13.63
CA LEU A 23 -1.67 -11.72 -13.93
C LEU A 23 -1.93 -11.56 -15.43
N ALA A 24 -2.85 -10.68 -15.78
CA ALA A 24 -3.03 -10.27 -17.17
C ALA A 24 -1.82 -9.47 -17.66
N ALA A 25 -1.47 -9.62 -18.94
CA ALA A 25 -0.46 -8.79 -19.62
C ALA A 25 -1.01 -7.38 -19.97
N ASP A 26 -1.87 -6.82 -19.11
CA ASP A 26 -2.45 -5.50 -19.26
C ASP A 26 -1.59 -4.45 -18.54
N LEU A 27 -1.21 -3.40 -19.24
CA LEU A 27 -0.45 -2.28 -18.69
C LEU A 27 -1.35 -1.14 -18.21
N SER A 28 -2.65 -1.21 -18.46
CA SER A 28 -3.57 -0.14 -18.09
C SER A 28 -3.69 0.04 -16.58
N TRP A 29 -3.96 1.28 -16.17
CA TRP A 29 -4.18 1.65 -14.78
C TRP A 29 -5.08 2.88 -14.67
N GLN A 30 -6.20 2.79 -13.95
CA GLN A 30 -7.09 3.93 -13.66
C GLN A 30 -7.48 4.77 -14.90
N GLY A 31 -7.78 4.11 -16.02
CA GLY A 31 -8.14 4.76 -17.29
C GLY A 31 -6.95 5.17 -18.17
N LEU A 32 -5.73 5.08 -17.67
CA LEU A 32 -4.49 5.27 -18.43
C LEU A 32 -4.18 3.99 -19.18
N ARG A 33 -4.15 4.04 -20.51
CA ARG A 33 -3.96 2.85 -21.36
C ARG A 33 -2.50 2.43 -21.50
N GLU A 34 -1.58 3.38 -21.36
CA GLU A 34 -0.15 3.19 -21.55
C GLU A 34 0.63 3.93 -20.44
N PRO A 35 1.88 3.52 -20.17
CA PRO A 35 2.73 4.23 -19.21
C PRO A 35 2.88 5.71 -19.57
N GLN A 36 2.58 6.56 -18.61
CA GLN A 36 2.71 8.02 -18.75
C GLN A 36 3.02 8.66 -17.39
N PRO A 37 3.46 9.94 -17.37
CA PRO A 37 3.74 10.65 -16.13
C PRO A 37 2.52 10.69 -15.20
N LEU A 38 2.70 10.35 -13.92
CA LEU A 38 1.62 10.31 -12.93
C LEU A 38 1.47 11.58 -12.08
N ALA A 39 2.38 12.55 -12.19
CA ALA A 39 2.45 13.69 -11.27
C ALA A 39 1.10 14.42 -11.09
N ASP A 40 0.33 14.58 -12.18
CA ASP A 40 -0.95 15.30 -12.18
C ASP A 40 -2.16 14.42 -11.78
N PHE A 41 -1.95 13.11 -11.58
CA PHE A 41 -2.99 12.15 -11.21
C PHE A 41 -2.99 11.80 -9.71
N LEU A 42 -1.95 12.20 -8.98
CA LEU A 42 -1.77 11.83 -7.57
C LEU A 42 -2.32 12.91 -6.64
N ALA A 43 -3.13 12.49 -5.68
CA ALA A 43 -3.78 13.35 -4.68
C ALA A 43 -2.82 13.81 -3.55
N PHE A 44 -1.64 14.33 -3.90
CA PHE A 44 -0.65 14.79 -2.91
C PHE A 44 -1.07 16.05 -2.16
N ASP A 45 -2.03 16.81 -2.70
CA ASP A 45 -2.69 17.92 -2.03
C ASP A 45 -3.49 17.43 -0.82
N VAL A 46 -4.19 16.29 -0.94
CA VAL A 46 -4.93 15.67 0.17
C VAL A 46 -3.97 15.22 1.27
N LEU A 47 -2.85 14.58 0.91
CA LEU A 47 -1.83 14.19 1.90
C LEU A 47 -1.23 15.42 2.61
N ALA A 48 -0.98 16.49 1.86
CA ALA A 48 -0.45 17.73 2.42
C ALA A 48 -1.45 18.43 3.34
N ALA A 49 -2.74 18.44 2.99
CA ALA A 49 -3.78 18.95 3.86
C ALA A 49 -3.87 18.13 5.16
N GLY A 50 -3.80 16.79 5.08
CA GLY A 50 -3.76 15.92 6.25
C GLY A 50 -2.56 16.19 7.15
N ALA A 51 -1.36 16.32 6.57
CA ALA A 51 -0.15 16.66 7.30
C ALA A 51 -0.22 18.03 7.99
N ALA A 52 -0.84 19.03 7.35
CA ALA A 52 -1.01 20.35 7.93
C ALA A 52 -2.04 20.37 9.08
N LEU A 53 -3.10 19.55 8.98
CA LEU A 53 -4.17 19.48 9.99
C LEU A 53 -3.73 18.81 11.30
N VAL A 54 -2.71 17.96 11.25
CA VAL A 54 -2.17 17.22 12.41
C VAL A 54 -1.58 18.13 13.49
N GLY A 55 -1.04 19.30 13.10
CA GLY A 55 -0.42 20.24 14.04
C GLY A 55 0.84 19.67 14.70
N GLU A 56 0.88 19.65 16.04
CA GLU A 56 2.04 19.19 16.82
C GLU A 56 2.06 17.67 17.07
N VAL A 57 1.03 16.94 16.65
CA VAL A 57 0.98 15.49 16.83
C VAL A 57 2.00 14.82 15.90
N PRO A 58 2.86 13.89 16.36
CA PRO A 58 3.74 13.15 15.47
C PRO A 58 2.95 12.38 14.41
N LEU A 59 3.25 12.61 13.14
CA LEU A 59 2.66 11.91 12.00
C LEU A 59 3.69 11.03 11.33
N VAL A 60 3.33 9.76 11.14
CA VAL A 60 4.02 8.84 10.24
C VAL A 60 3.10 8.49 9.08
N MET A 61 3.63 8.57 7.86
CA MET A 61 2.97 8.10 6.65
C MET A 61 3.61 6.79 6.21
N ILE A 62 2.78 5.80 5.85
CA ILE A 62 3.26 4.47 5.50
C ILE A 62 2.68 4.09 4.15
N ASN A 63 3.54 3.74 3.20
CA ASN A 63 3.11 3.01 2.02
C ASN A 63 3.00 1.53 2.42
N GLU A 64 1.77 1.07 2.61
CA GLU A 64 1.47 -0.22 3.24
C GLU A 64 1.96 -1.43 2.41
N PRO A 65 2.30 -2.55 3.06
CA PRO A 65 2.62 -3.79 2.36
C PRO A 65 1.50 -4.23 1.42
N MET A 66 1.91 -4.73 0.25
CA MET A 66 0.99 -5.35 -0.70
C MET A 66 1.55 -6.68 -1.22
N PHE A 67 0.66 -7.56 -1.68
CA PHE A 67 1.03 -8.78 -2.35
C PHE A 67 1.84 -8.47 -3.61
N ILE A 68 2.97 -9.16 -3.76
CA ILE A 68 3.83 -9.13 -4.94
C ILE A 68 3.77 -10.51 -5.58
N ALA A 69 3.17 -10.56 -6.77
CA ALA A 69 3.08 -11.76 -7.57
C ALA A 69 4.46 -12.17 -8.12
N ASP A 70 4.66 -13.48 -8.26
CA ASP A 70 5.82 -14.09 -8.92
C ASP A 70 5.44 -14.97 -10.12
N GLY A 71 4.14 -15.09 -10.41
CA GLY A 71 3.60 -15.90 -11.51
C GLY A 71 3.66 -15.22 -12.88
N ALA A 72 2.76 -15.64 -13.77
CA ALA A 72 2.66 -15.12 -15.13
C ALA A 72 2.48 -13.60 -15.15
N ASN A 73 3.24 -12.92 -16.02
CA ASN A 73 3.22 -11.46 -16.19
C ASN A 73 3.57 -10.64 -14.93
N SER A 74 4.17 -11.26 -13.91
CA SER A 74 4.69 -10.56 -12.72
C SER A 74 5.78 -9.53 -13.03
N HIS A 75 6.42 -9.62 -14.20
CA HIS A 75 7.36 -8.61 -14.70
C HIS A 75 6.67 -7.34 -15.23
N LEU A 76 5.36 -7.37 -15.48
CA LEU A 76 4.56 -6.22 -15.93
C LEU A 76 3.75 -5.61 -14.78
N ARG A 77 3.31 -6.44 -13.83
CA ARG A 77 2.43 -6.06 -12.73
C ARG A 77 2.90 -6.64 -11.40
N TYR A 78 2.79 -5.86 -10.34
CA TYR A 78 3.03 -6.35 -8.98
C TYR A 78 1.86 -7.23 -8.51
N ASN A 79 0.64 -6.82 -8.81
CA ASN A 79 -0.58 -7.55 -8.51
C ASN A 79 -1.71 -7.07 -9.45
N PHE A 80 -2.93 -7.52 -9.23
CA PHE A 80 -4.02 -7.14 -10.12
C PHE A 80 -4.42 -5.66 -10.00
N PHE A 81 -4.12 -4.97 -8.90
CA PHE A 81 -4.34 -3.52 -8.79
C PHE A 81 -3.30 -2.70 -9.56
N TYR A 82 -2.03 -3.08 -9.47
CA TYR A 82 -0.94 -2.18 -9.85
C TYR A 82 -0.03 -2.77 -10.93
N PRO A 83 0.02 -2.16 -12.13
CA PRO A 83 1.16 -2.36 -13.03
C PRO A 83 2.41 -1.71 -12.43
N ARG A 84 3.58 -2.29 -12.71
CA ARG A 84 4.85 -1.85 -12.11
C ARG A 84 5.15 -0.39 -12.44
N TRP A 85 5.01 0.00 -13.70
CA TRP A 85 5.30 1.37 -14.15
C TRP A 85 4.54 2.43 -13.35
N ALA A 86 3.29 2.15 -12.96
CA ALA A 86 2.45 3.11 -12.24
C ALA A 86 2.85 3.15 -10.76
N TYR A 87 3.00 1.98 -10.14
CA TYR A 87 3.34 1.90 -8.73
C TYR A 87 4.75 2.45 -8.44
N ASP A 88 5.72 2.16 -9.32
CA ASP A 88 7.09 2.66 -9.18
C ASP A 88 7.16 4.18 -9.33
N GLN A 89 6.41 4.76 -10.27
CA GLN A 89 6.28 6.22 -10.38
C GLN A 89 5.62 6.83 -9.15
N TYR A 90 4.52 6.24 -8.66
CA TYR A 90 3.86 6.67 -7.43
C TYR A 90 4.84 6.67 -6.25
N ARG A 91 5.57 5.57 -6.02
CA ARG A 91 6.54 5.45 -4.94
C ARG A 91 7.65 6.49 -5.02
N LEU A 92 8.23 6.67 -6.21
CA LEU A 92 9.27 7.68 -6.44
C LEU A 92 8.74 9.08 -6.13
N LEU A 93 7.57 9.43 -6.66
CA LEU A 93 6.98 10.75 -6.49
C LEU A 93 6.57 11.03 -5.03
N LEU A 94 6.02 10.02 -4.34
CA LEU A 94 5.65 10.14 -2.93
C LEU A 94 6.90 10.29 -2.05
N GLY A 95 7.95 9.51 -2.29
CA GLY A 95 9.22 9.64 -1.57
C GLY A 95 9.86 11.02 -1.77
N LEU A 96 9.87 11.53 -3.00
CA LEU A 96 10.35 12.89 -3.30
C LEU A 96 9.51 13.98 -2.61
N ARG A 97 8.18 13.85 -2.61
CA ARG A 97 7.29 14.76 -1.90
C ARG A 97 7.53 14.72 -0.40
N ALA A 98 7.56 13.52 0.20
CA ALA A 98 7.80 13.36 1.62
C ALA A 98 9.14 13.98 2.06
N ALA A 99 10.22 13.75 1.30
CA ALA A 99 11.51 14.36 1.57
C ALA A 99 11.48 15.89 1.48
N ARG A 100 10.79 16.45 0.47
CA ARG A 100 10.63 17.90 0.31
C ARG A 100 9.84 18.54 1.46
N GLU A 101 8.78 17.89 1.91
CA GLU A 101 7.91 18.42 2.97
C GLU A 101 8.37 18.04 4.39
N GLY A 102 9.43 17.24 4.52
CA GLY A 102 9.91 16.75 5.81
C GLY A 102 8.96 15.75 6.49
N TRP A 103 8.14 15.02 5.73
CA TRP A 103 7.25 14.00 6.29
C TRP A 103 8.04 12.77 6.71
N HIS A 104 7.70 12.21 7.89
CA HIS A 104 8.18 10.90 8.28
C HIS A 104 7.45 9.84 7.45
N TYR A 105 8.12 9.38 6.38
CA TYR A 105 7.57 8.44 5.41
C TYR A 105 8.30 7.10 5.44
N LEU A 106 7.53 6.02 5.53
CA LEU A 106 8.01 4.64 5.54
C LEU A 106 7.48 3.91 4.32
N ASP A 107 8.38 3.53 3.41
CA ASP A 107 8.02 2.75 2.23
C ASP A 107 8.10 1.25 2.54
N TRP A 108 6.98 0.67 2.96
CA TRP A 108 6.88 -0.71 3.45
C TRP A 108 6.14 -1.66 2.52
N TRP A 109 5.92 -1.24 1.29
CA TRP A 109 5.15 -1.95 0.28
C TRP A 109 5.55 -3.42 0.06
N ASP A 110 6.80 -3.80 0.34
CA ASP A 110 7.37 -5.14 0.15
C ASP A 110 7.75 -5.85 1.46
N ARG A 111 7.27 -5.36 2.62
CA ARG A 111 7.73 -5.84 3.94
C ARG A 111 7.11 -7.14 4.42
N LEU A 112 6.04 -7.64 3.79
CA LEU A 112 5.35 -8.87 4.21
C LEU A 112 5.47 -9.99 3.16
N PRO A 113 5.57 -11.25 3.61
CA PRO A 113 5.65 -12.37 2.68
C PRO A 113 4.35 -12.54 1.88
N PRO A 114 4.42 -13.02 0.62
CA PRO A 114 3.23 -13.21 -0.24
C PRO A 114 2.17 -14.17 0.32
N ALA A 115 2.55 -15.05 1.25
CA ALA A 115 1.65 -15.99 1.93
C ALA A 115 0.71 -15.28 2.92
N GLU A 116 1.01 -14.05 3.32
CA GLU A 116 0.25 -13.30 4.31
C GLU A 116 -0.89 -12.48 3.72
N PHE A 117 -1.18 -12.65 2.42
CA PHE A 117 -2.27 -11.97 1.72
C PHE A 117 -3.38 -12.95 1.33
N THR A 118 -4.64 -12.52 1.49
CA THR A 118 -5.82 -13.39 1.42
C THR A 118 -6.55 -13.30 0.06
N ASP A 119 -7.68 -12.60 0.01
CA ASP A 119 -8.57 -12.48 -1.15
C ASP A 119 -8.22 -11.28 -2.05
N SER A 120 -7.46 -10.32 -1.52
CA SER A 120 -6.97 -9.15 -2.25
C SER A 120 -5.47 -8.95 -2.03
N PRO A 121 -4.82 -8.07 -2.82
CA PRO A 121 -3.41 -7.75 -2.69
C PRO A 121 -3.08 -6.93 -1.45
N VAL A 122 -4.05 -6.50 -0.65
CA VAL A 122 -3.83 -5.66 0.55
C VAL A 122 -4.46 -6.24 1.81
N HIS A 123 -5.34 -7.24 1.68
CA HIS A 123 -5.94 -7.90 2.84
C HIS A 123 -5.01 -8.94 3.42
N LEU A 124 -4.69 -8.81 4.71
CA LEU A 124 -3.76 -9.67 5.41
C LEU A 124 -4.44 -10.85 6.10
N THR A 125 -3.69 -11.93 6.30
CA THR A 125 -4.06 -12.97 7.28
C THR A 125 -3.93 -12.41 8.70
N PRO A 126 -4.48 -13.07 9.73
CA PRO A 126 -4.20 -12.72 11.12
C PRO A 126 -2.70 -12.70 11.46
N ALA A 127 -1.91 -13.60 10.87
CA ALA A 127 -0.46 -13.65 11.07
C ALA A 127 0.25 -12.47 10.37
N GLY A 128 -0.16 -12.12 9.15
CA GLY A 128 0.31 -10.93 8.44
C GLY A 128 0.03 -9.63 9.20
N THR A 129 -1.19 -9.50 9.74
CA THR A 129 -1.55 -8.35 10.59
C THR A 129 -0.69 -8.30 11.85
N ALA A 130 -0.41 -9.44 12.49
CA ALA A 130 0.49 -9.48 13.65
C ALA A 130 1.93 -9.06 13.29
N GLN A 131 2.44 -9.48 12.12
CA GLN A 131 3.75 -9.05 11.62
C GLN A 131 3.79 -7.54 11.36
N LEU A 132 2.76 -6.98 10.70
CA LEU A 132 2.67 -5.54 10.47
C LEU A 132 2.57 -4.75 11.78
N ALA A 133 1.79 -5.24 12.75
CA ALA A 133 1.69 -4.63 14.07
C ALA A 133 3.05 -4.62 14.80
N ALA A 134 3.83 -5.68 14.67
CA ALA A 134 5.17 -5.75 15.25
C ALA A 134 6.15 -4.75 14.59
N LEU A 135 6.02 -4.49 13.29
CA LEU A 135 6.79 -3.44 12.60
C LEU A 135 6.35 -2.03 13.03
N LEU A 136 5.05 -1.82 13.21
CA LEU A 136 4.46 -0.54 13.58
C LEU A 136 4.71 -0.15 15.03
N ALA A 137 4.71 -1.11 15.95
CA ALA A 137 4.84 -0.87 17.38
C ALA A 137 6.00 0.07 17.74
N PRO A 138 7.27 -0.21 17.37
CA PRO A 138 8.40 0.67 17.71
C PRO A 138 8.26 2.08 17.12
N VAL A 139 7.72 2.20 15.90
CA VAL A 139 7.47 3.50 15.25
C VAL A 139 6.48 4.34 16.03
N ILE A 140 5.44 3.72 16.60
CA ILE A 140 4.39 4.42 17.36
C ILE A 140 4.84 4.72 18.79
N VAL A 141 5.51 3.78 19.46
CA VAL A 141 5.93 3.97 20.86
C VAL A 141 7.18 4.84 21.00
N GLY A 142 7.86 5.16 19.89
CA GLY A 142 9.07 5.98 19.90
C GLY A 142 10.30 5.24 20.42
N GLU A 143 10.30 3.91 20.35
CA GLU A 143 11.50 3.12 20.61
C GLU A 143 12.33 3.10 19.31
N ASP A 144 13.55 3.61 19.39
CA ASP A 144 14.51 3.58 18.28
C ASP A 144 14.51 2.18 17.65
N SER A 145 14.10 2.10 16.38
CA SER A 145 14.30 0.87 15.61
C SER A 145 15.81 0.57 15.59
N PRO A 146 16.23 -0.69 15.86
CA PRO A 146 17.64 -1.06 15.86
C PRO A 146 18.31 -0.84 14.50
#